data_AF-A0A958HW39-F1
#
_entry.id   AF-A0A958HW39-F1
#
_cell.length_a   1.000
_cell.length_b   1.000
_cell.length_c   1.000
_cell.angle_alpha   90.00
_cell.angle_beta   90.00
_cell.angle_gamma   90.00
#
_symmetry.space_group_name_H-M   'P 1'
#
loop_
_entity.id
_entity.type
_entity.pdbx_description
1 polymer ?
#
loop_
_entity_poly.entity_id
_entity_poly.type
_entity_poly.pdbx_seq_one_letter_code
_entity_poly.pdbx_strand_id
1 'polypeptide(L)'
;MILKEIDGERTLPIIIGEYEAQSIALGLENIMPPRPITHDLLLNMLETLDAKIERVIISDLRSNTYYAIIQVRSQARMYDIDARPSDAIALA
;
A
#
# COMPACT_ATOMS: atom_id res chain seq x y z
N MET A 1 -11.02 3.65 5.75
CA MET A 1 -10.85 3.44 4.29
C MET A 1 -11.91 2.47 3.80
N ILE A 2 -12.42 2.66 2.58
CA ILE A 2 -13.45 1.78 1.98
C ILE A 2 -12.91 1.29 0.63
N LEU A 3 -12.75 -0.03 0.49
CA LEU A 3 -12.39 -0.66 -0.78
C LEU A 3 -13.66 -1.10 -1.49
N LYS A 4 -13.80 -0.76 -2.78
CA LYS A 4 -14.93 -1.18 -3.61
C LYS A 4 -14.51 -2.33 -4.52
N GLU A 5 -15.39 -3.30 -4.65
CA GLU A 5 -15.24 -4.36 -5.65
C GLU A 5 -15.28 -3.79 -7.07
N ILE A 6 -14.39 -4.29 -7.94
CA ILE A 6 -14.39 -3.96 -9.37
C ILE A 6 -15.63 -4.61 -10.00
N ASP A 7 -16.40 -3.81 -10.73
CA ASP A 7 -17.64 -4.24 -11.41
C ASP A 7 -18.70 -4.89 -10.50
N GLY A 8 -18.67 -4.59 -9.21
CA GLY A 8 -19.61 -5.09 -8.22
C GLY A 8 -20.09 -4.03 -7.22
N GLU A 9 -20.96 -4.46 -6.30
CA GLU A 9 -21.58 -3.59 -5.29
C GLU A 9 -20.98 -3.78 -3.89
N ARG A 10 -20.08 -4.76 -3.71
CA ARG A 10 -19.50 -5.04 -2.40
C ARG A 10 -18.50 -3.97 -2.00
N THR A 11 -18.48 -3.66 -0.71
CA THR A 11 -17.49 -2.77 -0.10
C THR A 11 -16.86 -3.45 1.10
N LEU A 12 -15.57 -3.18 1.31
CA LEU A 12 -14.80 -3.68 2.44
C LEU A 12 -14.27 -2.50 3.26
N PRO A 13 -14.83 -2.23 4.45
CA PRO A 13 -14.31 -1.21 5.35
C PRO A 13 -13.07 -1.71 6.08
N ILE A 14 -12.00 -0.92 6.05
CA ILE A 14 -10.77 -1.14 6.83
C ILE A 14 -10.53 0.09 7.70
N ILE A 15 -10.47 -0.12 9.02
CA ILE A 15 -10.16 0.92 10.00
C ILE A 15 -8.65 1.14 10.00
N ILE A 16 -8.25 2.40 9.86
CA ILE A 16 -6.85 2.85 9.86
C ILE A 16 -6.74 4.07 10.77
N GLY A 17 -5.53 4.34 11.27
CA GLY A 17 -5.27 5.54 12.05
C GLY A 17 -5.29 6.81 11.21
N GLU A 18 -5.26 7.95 11.90
CA GLU A 18 -5.30 9.27 11.27
C GLU A 18 -4.07 9.54 10.39
N TYR A 19 -2.88 9.18 10.85
CA TYR A 19 -1.63 9.38 10.11
C TYR A 19 -1.53 8.51 8.85
N GLU A 20 -2.03 7.27 8.92
CA GLU A 20 -2.14 6.42 7.74
C GLU A 20 -3.15 6.99 6.74
N ALA A 21 -4.31 7.45 7.22
CA ALA A 21 -5.33 8.06 6.37
C ALA A 21 -4.81 9.32 5.67
N GLN A 22 -4.10 10.18 6.40
CA GLN A 22 -3.50 11.38 5.86
C GLN A 22 -2.45 11.07 4.77
N SER A 23 -1.61 10.06 5.00
CA SER A 23 -0.59 9.65 4.02
C SER A 23 -1.23 9.14 2.73
N ILE A 24 -2.30 8.35 2.83
CA ILE A 24 -3.06 7.87 1.67
C ILE A 24 -3.74 9.03 0.94
N ALA A 25 -4.34 9.98 1.68
CA ALA A 25 -5.02 11.13 1.10
C ALA A 25 -4.05 11.99 0.26
N LEU A 26 -2.83 12.24 0.76
CA LEU A 26 -1.82 12.99 0.01
C LEU A 26 -1.46 12.32 -1.32
N GLY A 27 -1.32 11.00 -1.33
CA GLY A 27 -1.05 10.22 -2.55
C GLY A 27 -2.22 10.29 -3.54
N LEU A 28 -3.46 10.14 -3.07
CA LEU A 28 -4.66 10.22 -3.91
C LEU A 28 -4.86 11.64 -4.50
N GLU A 29 -4.54 12.68 -3.75
CA GLU A 29 -4.62 14.07 -4.20
C GLU A 29 -3.43 14.49 -5.07
N ASN A 30 -2.45 13.61 -5.29
CA ASN A 30 -1.19 13.90 -6.00
C ASN A 30 -0.46 15.13 -5.47
N ILE A 31 -0.55 15.36 -4.15
CA ILE A 31 0.15 16.48 -3.50
C ILE A 31 1.62 16.09 -3.33
N MET A 32 2.51 16.82 -3.99
CA MET A 32 3.96 16.64 -3.84
C MET A 32 4.50 17.54 -2.73
N PRO A 33 4.88 17.00 -1.55
CA PRO A 33 5.53 17.77 -0.51
C PRO A 33 6.94 18.25 -0.97
N PRO A 34 7.50 19.30 -0.34
CA PRO A 34 8.83 19.81 -0.71
C PRO A 34 9.97 18.81 -0.44
N ARG A 35 9.72 17.78 0.38
CA ARG A 35 10.63 16.68 0.67
C ARG A 35 9.84 15.37 0.70
N PRO A 36 10.44 14.23 0.28
CA PRO A 36 9.79 12.92 0.32
C PRO A 36 9.29 12.58 1.73
N ILE A 37 8.04 12.14 1.84
CA ILE A 37 7.51 11.53 3.07
C ILE A 37 7.80 10.03 3.10
N THR A 38 7.34 9.31 4.13
CA THR A 38 7.74 7.91 4.37
C THR A 38 7.47 6.98 3.18
N HIS A 39 6.30 7.09 2.55
CA HIS A 39 5.95 6.25 1.39
C HIS A 39 6.76 6.62 0.15
N ASP A 40 6.99 7.92 -0.10
CA ASP A 40 7.89 8.38 -1.17
C ASP A 40 9.33 7.87 -0.96
N LEU A 41 9.83 7.93 0.28
CA LEU A 41 11.16 7.42 0.62
C LEU A 41 11.26 5.93 0.31
N LEU A 42 10.24 5.14 0.65
CA LEU A 42 10.22 3.71 0.35
C LEU A 42 10.24 3.45 -1.16
N LEU A 43 9.43 4.18 -1.93
CA LEU A 43 9.41 4.07 -3.40
C LEU A 43 10.77 4.44 -4.00
N ASN A 44 11.39 5.53 -3.54
CA ASN A 44 12.73 5.94 -3.96
C ASN A 44 13.79 4.86 -3.64
N MET A 45 13.68 4.19 -2.49
CA MET A 45 14.57 3.08 -2.14
C MET A 45 14.38 1.89 -3.08
N LEU A 46 13.14 1.50 -3.37
CA LEU A 46 12.85 0.41 -4.31
C LEU A 46 13.38 0.73 -5.70
N GLU A 47 13.14 1.94 -6.20
CA GLU A 47 13.66 2.40 -7.49
C GLU A 47 15.20 2.36 -7.54
N THR A 48 15.86 2.85 -6.49
CA THR A 48 17.33 2.84 -6.39
C THR A 48 17.90 1.42 -6.41
N LEU A 49 17.13 0.44 -5.92
CA LEU A 49 17.50 -0.97 -5.87
C LEU A 49 17.04 -1.77 -7.09
N ASP A 50 16.53 -1.10 -8.13
CA ASP A 50 15.93 -1.73 -9.32
C ASP A 50 14.84 -2.75 -8.93
N ALA A 51 13.98 -2.32 -8.02
CA ALA A 51 12.83 -3.07 -7.51
C ALA A 51 11.54 -2.29 -7.77
N LYS A 52 10.46 -3.00 -8.11
CA LYS A 52 9.15 -2.43 -8.42
C LYS A 52 8.06 -3.18 -7.68
N ILE A 53 7.07 -2.45 -7.17
CA ILE A 53 5.84 -3.06 -6.66
C ILE A 53 5.05 -3.58 -7.84
N GLU A 54 4.74 -4.87 -7.84
CA GLU A 54 3.94 -5.54 -8.87
C GLU A 54 2.45 -5.45 -8.53
N ARG A 55 2.10 -5.71 -7.26
CA ARG A 55 0.74 -5.61 -6.73
C ARG A 55 0.71 -5.69 -5.22
N VAL A 56 -0.43 -5.31 -4.67
CA VAL A 56 -0.78 -5.48 -3.25
C VAL A 56 -1.91 -6.48 -3.12
N ILE A 57 -1.83 -7.36 -2.12
CA ILE A 57 -2.81 -8.39 -1.85
C ILE A 57 -3.23 -8.30 -0.39
N ILE A 58 -4.51 -8.00 -0.13
CA ILE A 58 -5.11 -8.12 1.21
C ILE A 58 -5.76 -9.50 1.27
N SER A 59 -5.21 -10.42 2.06
CA SER A 59 -5.52 -11.86 1.95
C SER A 59 -6.13 -12.49 3.19
N ASP A 60 -5.93 -11.90 4.37
CA ASP A 60 -6.31 -12.56 5.63
C ASP A 60 -6.88 -11.58 6.65
N LEU A 61 -7.73 -12.11 7.55
CA LEU A 61 -8.31 -11.41 8.70
C LEU A 61 -8.17 -12.33 9.92
N ARG A 62 -7.25 -12.00 10.82
CA ARG A 62 -7.02 -12.76 12.06
C ARG A 62 -7.23 -11.85 13.25
N SER A 63 -8.06 -12.28 14.20
CA SER A 63 -8.35 -11.51 15.42
C SER A 63 -8.71 -10.04 15.11
N ASN A 64 -9.58 -9.84 14.11
CA ASN A 64 -10.03 -8.52 13.63
C ASN A 64 -8.91 -7.62 13.05
N THR A 65 -7.77 -8.21 12.68
CA THR A 65 -6.63 -7.53 12.04
C THR A 65 -6.47 -8.05 10.62
N TYR A 66 -6.56 -7.15 9.64
CA TYR A 66 -6.30 -7.48 8.24
C TYR A 66 -4.79 -7.55 7.97
N TYR A 67 -4.40 -8.49 7.11
CA TYR A 67 -3.02 -8.68 6.66
C TYR A 67 -2.91 -8.40 5.17
N ALA A 68 -1.82 -7.75 4.77
CA ALA A 68 -1.51 -7.47 3.37
C ALA A 68 -0.11 -7.96 3.00
N ILE A 69 0.06 -8.26 1.72
CA ILE A 69 1.35 -8.59 1.12
C ILE A 69 1.60 -7.57 0.01
N ILE A 70 2.78 -6.96 0.02
CA ILE A 70 3.30 -6.18 -1.11
C ILE A 70 4.20 -7.12 -1.90
N GLN A 71 3.80 -7.42 -3.14
CA GLN A 71 4.65 -8.19 -4.05
C GLN A 71 5.60 -7.25 -4.78
N VAL A 72 6.90 -7.46 -4.59
CA VAL A 72 7.97 -6.66 -5.20
C VAL A 72 8.73 -7.53 -6.20
N ARG A 73 8.89 -7.04 -7.42
CA ARG A 73 9.77 -7.62 -8.43
C ARG A 73 11.11 -6.91 -8.39
N SER A 74 12.20 -7.65 -8.27
CA SER A 74 13.54 -7.15 -8.53
C SER A 74 14.29 -8.16 -9.39
N GLN A 75 14.90 -7.68 -10.47
CA GLN A 75 15.48 -8.54 -11.51
C GLN A 75 14.45 -9.57 -12.02
N ALA A 76 14.77 -10.87 -11.90
CA ALA A 76 13.89 -11.99 -12.29
C ALA A 76 13.24 -12.69 -11.08
N ARG A 77 13.21 -12.05 -9.89
CA ARG A 77 12.67 -12.63 -8.66
C ARG A 77 11.49 -11.81 -8.14
N MET A 78 10.53 -12.52 -7.56
CA MET A 78 9.40 -11.97 -6.82
C MET A 78 9.67 -12.13 -5.32
N TYR A 79 9.37 -11.08 -4.57
CA TYR A 79 9.48 -11.03 -3.12
C TYR A 79 8.13 -10.67 -2.52
N ASP A 80 7.71 -11.43 -1.51
CA ASP A 80 6.50 -11.14 -0.74
C ASP A 80 6.91 -10.44 0.56
N ILE A 81 6.44 -9.22 0.75
CA ILE A 81 6.71 -8.41 1.95
C ILE A 81 5.43 -8.31 2.76
N ASP A 82 5.46 -8.79 4.00
CA ASP A 82 4.35 -8.63 4.96
C ASP A 82 4.14 -7.15 5.28
N ALA A 83 2.88 -6.71 5.25
CA ALA A 83 2.52 -5.31 5.43
C ALA A 83 1.13 -5.16 6.08
N ARG A 84 0.91 -4.02 6.72
CA ARG A 84 -0.45 -3.59 7.06
C ARG A 84 -1.17 -3.14 5.79
N PRO A 85 -2.50 -3.34 5.69
CA PRO A 85 -3.27 -2.88 4.53
C PRO A 85 -3.14 -1.38 4.27
N SER A 86 -3.01 -0.56 5.32
CA SER A 86 -2.82 0.89 5.18
C SER A 86 -1.55 1.24 4.41
N ASP A 87 -0.43 0.60 4.78
CA ASP A 87 0.88 0.88 4.18
C ASP A 87 0.92 0.35 2.76
N ALA A 88 0.37 -0.85 2.54
CA ALA A 88 0.32 -1.45 1.23
C ALA A 88 -0.51 -0.62 0.25
N ILE A 89 -1.68 -0.11 0.68
CA ILE A 89 -2.52 0.73 -0.18
C ILE A 89 -1.92 2.12 -0.41
N ALA A 90 -1.19 2.67 0.55
CA ALA A 90 -0.47 3.92 0.36
C ALA A 90 0.64 3.84 -0.71
N LEU A 91 1.08 2.62 -1.06
CA LEU A 91 2.13 2.36 -2.06
C LEU A 91 1.59 1.82 -3.40
N ALA A 92 0.29 1.57 -3.49
CA ALA A 92 -0.36 0.90 -4.62
C ALA A 92 -0.70 1.84 -5.78
#